data_AF-D4TYS4-F1
#
_entry.id   AF-D4TYS4-F1
#
_cell.length_a   1.000
_cell.length_b   1.000
_cell.length_c   1.000
_cell.angle_alpha   90.00
_cell.angle_beta   90.00
_cell.angle_gamma   90.00
#
_symmetry.space_group_name_H-M   'P 1'
#
loop_
_entity.id
_entity.type
_entity.pdbx_description
1 polymer ?
#
loop_
_entity_poly.entity_id
_entity_poly.type
_entity_poly.pdbx_seq_one_letter_code
_entity_poly.pdbx_strand_id
1 'polypeptide(L)' 'MDTIRKADSRRGRIAYEVAGLAWLAEASDPGAAVVPVLDLGATWLEEPRLVSVPPTAEAAERFG' A
#
# COMPACT_ATOMS: atom_id res chain seq x y z
N MET A 1 -6.15 10.37 11.35
CA MET A 1 -5.47 9.12 10.92
C MET A 1 -4.05 9.50 10.56
N ASP A 2 -3.03 8.80 11.06
CA ASP A 2 -1.65 9.12 10.71
C ASP A 2 -1.32 8.59 9.31
N THR A 3 -0.63 9.38 8.52
CA THR A 3 -0.28 9.08 7.13
C THR A 3 1.21 9.16 6.91
N ILE A 4 1.66 8.52 5.84
CA ILE A 4 3.01 8.67 5.33
C ILE A 4 2.94 9.11 3.88
N ARG A 5 3.75 10.12 3.56
CA ARG A 5 3.95 10.58 2.19
C ARG A 5 5.19 9.93 1.60
N LYS A 6 5.03 9.26 0.47
CA LYS A 6 6.13 8.72 -0.34
C LYS A 6 6.32 9.65 -1.52
N ALA A 7 7.56 10.09 -1.75
CA ALA A 7 7.89 11.02 -2.81
C ALA A 7 9.11 10.54 -3.59
N ASP A 8 9.03 10.62 -4.91
CA ASP A 8 10.15 10.36 -5.81
C ASP A 8 10.07 11.35 -6.98
N SER A 9 11.16 12.10 -7.19
CA SER A 9 11.26 13.10 -8.26
C SER A 9 11.58 12.50 -9.62
N ARG A 10 11.98 11.22 -9.68
CA ARG A 10 12.20 10.52 -10.95
C ARG A 10 10.86 10.30 -11.64
N ARG A 11 10.79 10.69 -12.90
CA ARG A 11 9.57 10.66 -13.71
C ARG A 11 8.93 9.28 -13.69
N GLY A 12 7.63 9.24 -13.38
CA GLY A 12 6.81 8.04 -13.47
C GLY A 12 6.90 7.07 -12.29
N ARG A 13 7.85 7.22 -11.35
CA ARG A 13 8.00 6.27 -10.22
C ARG A 13 6.74 6.16 -9.38
N ILE A 14 6.16 7.29 -8.99
CA ILE A 14 4.91 7.33 -8.24
C ILE A 14 3.73 6.82 -9.09
N ALA A 15 3.69 7.15 -10.37
CA ALA A 15 2.63 6.67 -11.26
C ALA A 15 2.63 5.14 -11.40
N TYR A 16 3.80 4.52 -11.52
CA TYR A 16 3.92 3.06 -11.53
C TYR A 16 3.49 2.43 -10.22
N GLU A 17 3.84 3.05 -9.10
CA GLU A 17 3.48 2.55 -7.79
C GLU A 17 1.96 2.62 -7.56
N VAL A 18 1.34 3.76 -7.85
CA VAL A 18 -0.12 3.92 -7.78
C VAL A 18 -0.82 2.89 -8.65
N ALA A 19 -0.36 2.70 -9.89
CA ALA A 19 -0.93 1.71 -10.80
C ALA A 19 -0.75 0.27 -10.28
N GLY A 20 0.41 -0.05 -9.72
CA GLY A 20 0.70 -1.37 -9.13
C GLY A 20 -0.15 -1.65 -7.90
N LEU A 21 -0.31 -0.67 -7.00
CA LEU A 21 -1.17 -0.78 -5.82
C LEU A 21 -2.63 -0.96 -6.21
N ALA A 22 -3.12 -0.20 -7.20
CA ALA A 22 -4.49 -0.36 -7.72
C ALA A 22 -4.71 -1.75 -8.31
N TRP A 23 -3.78 -2.23 -9.14
CA TRP A 23 -3.85 -3.56 -9.73
C TRP A 23 -3.82 -4.68 -8.68
N LEU A 24 -2.97 -4.57 -7.65
CA LEU A 24 -2.93 -5.55 -6.57
C LEU A 24 -4.22 -5.53 -5.72
N ALA A 25 -4.79 -4.35 -5.49
CA ALA A 25 -6.02 -4.22 -4.71
C ALA A 25 -7.22 -4.89 -5.40
N GLU A 26 -7.27 -4.93 -6.73
CA GLU A 26 -8.30 -5.68 -7.47
C GLU A 26 -8.25 -7.19 -7.20
N ALA A 27 -7.07 -7.72 -6.83
CA ALA A 27 -6.85 -9.14 -6.54
C ALA A 27 -6.89 -9.48 -5.03
N SER A 28 -7.15 -8.51 -4.15
CA SER A 28 -6.98 -8.68 -2.70
C SER A 28 -8.11 -9.47 -2.01
N ASP A 29 -9.11 -9.96 -2.74
CA ASP A 29 -10.13 -10.87 -2.20
C ASP A 29 -10.15 -12.17 -3.03
N PRO A 30 -9.71 -13.32 -2.47
CA PRO A 30 -9.32 -13.59 -1.07
C PRO A 30 -7.83 -13.31 -0.76
N GLY A 31 -7.14 -12.50 -1.57
CA GLY A 31 -5.69 -12.27 -1.47
C GLY A 31 -5.21 -11.44 -0.26
N ALA A 32 -3.92 -11.11 -0.26
CA ALA A 32 -3.31 -10.26 0.76
C ALA A 32 -3.88 -8.84 0.72
N ALA A 33 -4.10 -8.24 1.90
CA ALA A 33 -4.53 -6.85 2.00
C ALA A 33 -3.46 -5.90 1.43
N VAL A 34 -3.88 -4.98 0.56
CA VAL A 34 -3.02 -3.97 -0.07
C VAL A 34 -3.32 -2.61 0.57
N VAL A 35 -2.27 -1.83 0.82
CA VAL A 35 -2.41 -0.49 1.40
C VAL A 35 -3.15 0.45 0.42
N PRO A 36 -4.17 1.21 0.87
CA PRO A 36 -4.86 2.15 -0.01
C PRO A 36 -4.03 3.41 -0.25
N VAL A 37 -4.10 3.93 -1.48
CA VAL A 37 -3.65 5.29 -1.80
C VAL A 37 -4.74 6.27 -1.39
N LEU A 38 -4.41 7.20 -0.48
CA LEU A 38 -5.35 8.19 0.06
C LEU A 38 -5.37 9.48 -0.76
N ASP A 39 -4.20 9.90 -1.25
CA ASP A 39 -4.04 11.08 -2.12
C ASP A 39 -2.79 10.91 -2.98
N LEU A 40 -2.69 11.65 -4.08
CA LEU A 40 -1.56 11.59 -4.99
C LEU A 40 -1.31 12.91 -5.74
N GLY A 41 -0.04 13.14 -6.05
CA GLY A 41 0.43 14.14 -6.98
C GLY A 41 1.42 13.57 -7.99
N ALA A 42 1.96 14.42 -8.85
CA ALA A 42 2.86 13.98 -9.94
C ALA A 42 4.13 13.25 -9.45
N THR A 43 4.59 13.57 -8.23
CA THR A 43 5.84 13.08 -7.64
C THR A 43 5.68 12.57 -6.21
N TRP A 44 4.45 12.36 -5.74
CA TRP A 44 4.19 11.80 -4.41
C TRP A 44 2.85 11.08 -4.31
N LEU A 45 2.72 10.18 -3.35
CA LEU A 45 1.46 9.58 -2.91
C LEU A 45 1.39 9.57 -1.38
N GLU A 46 0.18 9.52 -0.84
CA GLU A 46 -0.09 9.36 0.58
C GLU A 46 -0.80 8.05 0.87
N GLU A 47 -0.36 7.36 1.93
CA GLU A 47 -0.92 6.10 2.39
C GLU A 47 -1.08 6.12 3.93
N PRO A 48 -1.93 5.27 4.52
CA PRO A 48 -1.94 5.06 5.95
C PRO A 48 -0.57 4.67 6.48
N ARG A 49 -0.16 5.24 7.62
CA ARG A 49 1.00 4.69 8.33
C ARG A 49 0.63 3.37 8.99
N LEU A 50 1.22 2.28 8.51
CA LEU A 50 1.10 0.97 9.14
C LEU A 50 2.16 0.82 10.24
N VAL A 51 1.76 0.25 11.38
CA VAL A 51 2.68 -0.11 12.46
C VAL A 51 3.18 -1.52 12.22
N SER A 52 4.51 -1.71 12.27
CA SER A 52 5.10 -3.04 12.24
C SER A 52 4.83 -3.75 13.57
N VAL A 53 4.24 -4.93 13.52
CA VAL A 53 3.94 -5.77 14.67
C VAL A 53 4.57 -7.15 14.47
N PRO A 54 4.95 -7.87 15.55
CA PRO A 54 5.45 -9.23 15.43
C PRO A 54 4.41 -10.17 14.77
N PRO A 55 4.83 -11.14 13.97
CA PRO A 55 3.91 -12.14 13.41
C PRO A 55 3.29 -13.00 14.51
N THR A 56 2.06 -13.48 14.29
CA THR A 56 1.35 -14.42 15.17
C THR A 56 0.87 -15.63 14.39
N ALA A 57 0.70 -16.78 15.07
CA ALA A 57 0.16 -17.98 14.45
C ALA A 57 -1.27 -17.74 13.90
N GLU A 58 -2.12 -17.06 14.67
CA GLU A 58 -3.48 -16.71 14.23
C GLU A 58 -3.48 -15.85 12.95
N ALA A 59 -2.57 -14.87 12.85
CA ALA A 59 -2.47 -14.03 11.65
C ALA A 59 -2.00 -14.82 10.44
N ALA A 60 -1.12 -15.81 10.63
CA ALA A 60 -0.71 -16.72 9.56
C ALA A 60 -1.88 -17.63 9.13
N GLU A 61 -2.59 -18.26 10.07
CA GLU A 61 -3.75 -19.11 9.75
C GLU A 61 -4.86 -18.35 9.01
N ARG A 62 -5.12 -17.09 9.40
CA ARG A 62 -6.10 -16.24 8.70
C ARG A 62 -5.64 -15.81 7.32
N PHE A 63 -4.33 -15.71 7.09
CA PHE A 63 -3.77 -15.39 5.78
C PHE A 63 -3.89 -16.58 4.80
N GLY A 64 -3.89 -17.81 5.32
CA GLY A 64 -3.91 -19.06 4.55
C GLY A 64 -2.54 -19.72 4.45
#